data_AF-A0A6N4ULR6-F1
#
_entry.id   AF-A0A6N4ULR6-F1
#
_cell.length_a   1.000
_cell.length_b   1.000
_cell.length_c   1.000
_cell.angle_alpha   90.00
_cell.angle_beta   90.00
_cell.angle_gamma   90.00
#
_symmetry.space_group_name_H-M   'P 1'
#
loop_
_entity.id
_entity.type
_entity.pdbx_description
1 polymer ?
#
loop_
_entity_poly.entity_id
_entity_poly.type
_entity_poly.pdbx_seq_one_letter_code
_entity_poly.pdbx_strand_id
1 'polypeptide(L)' 'MTKLLSFVGPHGAPVNLELPEDAPVDHVVKLVTGTPPGGWCYLTVLVDGKETRVHVRPDTFGMFFIHEK' A
#
# COMPACT_ATOMS: atom_id res chain seq x y z
N MET A 1 13.34 -7.05 -8.66
CA MET A 1 13.58 -5.86 -7.82
C MET A 1 12.39 -5.69 -6.89
N THR A 2 12.62 -5.31 -5.64
CA THR A 2 11.54 -5.18 -4.64
C THR A 2 10.75 -3.88 -4.85
N LYS A 3 9.42 -3.97 -4.89
CA LYS A 3 8.52 -2.81 -4.99
C LYS A 3 7.98 -2.44 -3.61
N LEU A 4 7.92 -1.15 -3.31
CA LEU A 4 7.34 -0.61 -2.10
C LEU A 4 6.12 0.25 -2.42
N LEU A 5 5.02 0.01 -1.71
CA LEU A 5 3.88 0.92 -1.61
C LEU A 5 4.08 1.82 -0.40
N SER A 6 4.21 3.11 -0.64
CA SER A 6 4.43 4.12 0.40
C SER A 6 3.15 4.92 0.64
N PHE A 7 2.70 4.99 1.89
CA PHE A 7 1.61 5.86 2.33
C PHE A 7 2.18 7.00 3.20
N VAL A 8 1.88 8.25 2.85
CA VAL A 8 2.41 9.43 3.57
C VAL A 8 1.28 10.16 4.28
N GLY A 9 1.37 10.19 5.61
CA GLY A 9 0.45 10.95 6.45
C GLY A 9 0.79 12.45 6.44
N PRO A 10 -0.16 13.34 6.79
CA PRO A 10 0.04 14.79 6.76
C PRO A 10 1.17 15.31 7.66
N HIS A 11 1.56 14.56 8.69
CA HIS A 11 2.57 14.98 9.67
C HIS A 11 3.55 13.86 10.06
N GLY A 12 3.68 12.81 9.25
CA GLY A 12 4.37 11.58 9.66
C GLY A 12 5.41 11.07 8.67
N ALA A 13 6.27 10.18 9.16
CA ALA A 13 7.12 9.35 8.32
C ALA A 13 6.23 8.45 7.42
N PRO A 14 6.67 8.15 6.18
CA PRO A 14 5.95 7.25 5.31
C PRO A 14 5.85 5.84 5.91
N VAL A 15 4.70 5.22 5.75
CA VAL A 15 4.51 3.78 6.00
C VAL A 15 4.78 3.05 4.70
N ASN A 16 5.84 2.24 4.69
CA ASN A 16 6.25 1.47 3.52
C ASN A 16 5.78 0.02 3.67
N LEU A 17 5.06 -0.46 2.66
CA LEU A 17 4.62 -1.84 2.55
C LEU A 17 5.32 -2.49 1.38
N GLU A 18 5.98 -3.61 1.63
CA GLU A 18 6.63 -4.38 0.57
C GLU A 18 5.58 -5.16 -0.22
N LEU A 19 5.62 -5.04 -1.55
CA LEU A 19 4.71 -5.77 -2.43
C LEU A 19 5.36 -7.07 -2.92
N PRO A 20 4.61 -8.17 -3.05
CA PRO A 20 5.07 -9.36 -3.78
C PRO A 20 5.61 -9.00 -5.16
N GLU A 21 6.61 -9.74 -5.64
CA GLU A 21 7.29 -9.44 -6.90
C GLU A 21 6.33 -9.41 -8.10
N ASP A 22 5.37 -10.34 -8.10
CA ASP A 22 4.32 -10.54 -9.09
C ASP A 22 3.08 -9.66 -8.87
N ALA A 23 3.05 -8.81 -7.83
CA ALA A 23 1.93 -7.95 -7.56
C ALA A 23 1.65 -6.99 -8.73
N PRO A 24 0.43 -7.00 -9.32
CA PRO A 24 0.08 -6.10 -10.40
C PRO A 24 -0.13 -4.68 -9.87
N VAL A 25 0.78 -3.76 -10.23
CA VAL A 25 0.79 -2.37 -9.77
C VAL A 25 -0.54 -1.67 -10.02
N ASP A 26 -1.10 -1.79 -11.23
CA ASP A 26 -2.39 -1.18 -11.58
C ASP A 26 -3.54 -1.69 -10.71
N HIS A 27 -3.47 -2.94 -10.26
CA HIS A 27 -4.48 -3.50 -9.36
C HIS A 27 -4.33 -2.90 -7.97
N VAL A 28 -3.11 -2.78 -7.44
CA VAL A 28 -2.86 -2.12 -6.16
C VAL A 28 -3.36 -0.68 -6.17
N VAL A 29 -3.05 0.07 -7.24
CA VAL A 29 -3.53 1.46 -7.43
C VAL A 29 -5.06 1.50 -7.45
N LYS A 30 -5.72 0.61 -8.20
CA LYS A 30 -7.19 0.53 -8.24
C LYS A 30 -7.81 0.21 -6.88
N LEU A 31 -7.20 -0.69 -6.09
CA LEU A 31 -7.68 -1.01 -4.75
C LEU A 31 -7.58 0.20 -3.81
N VAL A 32 -6.45 0.90 -3.84
CA VAL A 32 -6.22 2.08 -2.98
C VAL A 32 -7.16 3.22 -3.36
N THR A 33 -7.21 3.58 -4.64
CA THR A 33 -8.02 4.71 -5.15
C THR A 33 -9.52 4.42 -5.23
N GLY A 34 -9.91 3.16 -5.41
CA GLY A 34 -11.30 2.73 -5.45
C GLY A 34 -11.93 2.52 -4.07
N THR A 35 -11.14 2.58 -3.00
CA THR A 35 -11.68 2.49 -1.63
C THR A 35 -12.36 3.80 -1.25
N PRO A 36 -13.66 3.81 -0.92
CA PRO A 36 -14.35 5.02 -0.54
C PRO A 36 -13.83 5.58 0.80
N PRO A 37 -13.99 6.89 1.07
CA PRO A 37 -13.69 7.47 2.38
C PRO A 37 -14.43 6.72 3.49
N GLY A 38 -13.76 6.44 4.60
CA GLY A 38 -14.29 5.57 5.66
C GLY A 38 -14.03 4.07 5.46
N GLY A 39 -13.67 3.64 4.24
CA GLY A 39 -13.50 2.25 3.86
C GLY A 39 -12.14 1.65 4.20
N TRP A 40 -12.11 0.32 4.26
CA TRP A 40 -10.88 -0.46 4.40
C TRP A 40 -10.44 -1.03 3.05
N CYS A 41 -9.20 -0.76 2.69
CA CYS A 41 -8.49 -1.38 1.57
C CYS A 41 -7.74 -2.61 2.08
N TYR A 42 -7.90 -3.75 1.41
CA TYR A 42 -7.25 -5.02 1.78
C TYR A 42 -6.14 -5.30 0.78
N LEU A 43 -4.91 -5.41 1.26
CA LEU A 43 -3.72 -5.62 0.43
C LEU A 43 -2.97 -6.86 0.88
N THR A 44 -2.41 -7.59 -0.08
CA THR A 44 -1.38 -8.61 0.20
C THR A 44 -0.01 -7.94 0.08
N VAL A 45 0.79 -8.07 1.14
CA VAL A 45 2.12 -7.45 1.27
C VAL A 45 3.09 -8.48 1.84
N LEU A 46 4.39 -8.21 1.78
CA LEU A 46 5.41 -9.01 2.44
C LEU A 46 5.74 -8.41 3.81
N VAL A 47 5.67 -9.24 4.85
CA VAL A 47 6.14 -8.95 6.21
C VAL A 47 7.11 -10.04 6.60
N ASP A 48 8.37 -9.67 6.86
CA ASP A 48 9.46 -10.62 7.14
C ASP A 48 9.58 -11.72 6.06
N GLY A 49 9.41 -11.34 4.79
CA GLY A 49 9.48 -12.24 3.64
C GLY A 49 8.25 -13.16 3.46
N LYS A 50 7.18 -12.97 4.24
CA LYS A 50 5.94 -13.76 4.15
C LYS A 50 4.79 -12.91 3.66
N GLU A 51 4.02 -13.46 2.71
CA GLU A 51 2.76 -12.87 2.30
C GLU A 51 1.78 -12.77 3.47
N THR A 52 1.33 -11.55 3.70
CA THR A 52 0.46 -11.17 4.79
C THR A 52 -0.62 -10.25 4.26
N ARG A 53 -1.87 -10.48 4.68
CA ARG A 53 -2.97 -9.58 4.37
C ARG A 53 -2.98 -8.44 5.38
N VAL A 54 -2.90 -7.21 4.90
CA VAL A 54 -2.99 -5.99 5.71
C VAL A 54 -4.23 -5.20 5.33
N HIS A 55 -4.76 -4.46 6.31
CA HIS A 55 -5.91 -3.59 6.11
C HIS A 55 -5.45 -2.15 6.30
N VAL A 56 -5.73 -1.32 5.30
CA VAL A 56 -5.32 0.09 5.28
C VAL A 56 -6.56 0.95 5.13
N ARG A 57 -6.57 2.13 5.75
CA ARG A 57 -7.55 3.19 5.47
C ARG A 57 -6.87 4.27 4.62
N PRO A 58 -6.99 4.22 3.28
CA PRO A 58 -6.27 5.12 2.38
C PRO A 58 -6.57 6.60 2.65
N ASP A 59 -7.80 6.89 3.08
CA ASP A 59 -8.30 8.23 3.40
C ASP A 59 -7.62 8.90 4.60
N THR A 60 -6.88 8.14 5.41
CA THR A 60 -6.08 8.68 6.52
C THR A 60 -4.71 9.23 6.09
N PHE A 61 -4.33 9.03 4.84
CA PHE A 61 -3.06 9.49 4.27
C PHE A 61 -3.29 10.64 3.28
N GLY A 62 -2.32 11.55 3.18
CA GLY A 62 -2.38 12.67 2.24
C GLY A 62 -1.99 12.27 0.81
N MET A 63 -1.13 11.26 0.66
CA MET A 63 -0.70 10.74 -0.63
C MET A 63 -0.17 9.31 -0.54
N PHE A 64 -0.09 8.64 -1.68
CA PHE A 64 0.61 7.36 -1.82
C PHE A 64 1.40 7.31 -3.13
N PHE A 65 2.41 6.45 -3.21
CA PHE A 65 3.16 6.16 -4.43
C PHE A 65 3.79 4.77 -4.35
N ILE A 66 4.13 4.21 -5.51
CA ILE A 66 4.84 2.92 -5.62
C ILE A 66 6.19 3.17 -6.25
N HIS A 67 7.26 2.63 -5.67
CA HIS A 67 8.61 2.78 -6.18
C HIS A 67 9.44 1.51 -5.96
N GLU A 68 10.56 1.41 -6.69
CA GLU A 68 11.53 0.34 -6.48
C GLU A 68 12.46 0.70 -5.32
N LYS A 69 12.92 -0.33 -4.60
CA LYS A 69 13.94 -0.24 -3.56
C LYS A 69 15.31 -0.64 -4.11
#